data_AF-A0A0N0AH44-F1
#
_entry.id   AF-A0A0N0AH44-F1
#
_cell.length_a   1.000
_cell.length_b   1.000
_cell.length_c   1.000
_cell.angle_alpha   90.00
_cell.angle_beta   90.00
_cell.angle_gamma   90.00
#
_symmetry.space_group_name_H-M   'P 1'
#
loop_
_entity.id
_entity.type
_entity.pdbx_description
1 polymer ?
#
loop_
_entity_poly.entity_id
_entity_poly.type
_entity_poly.pdbx_seq_one_letter_code
_entity_poly.pdbx_strand_id
1 'polypeptide(L)'
;MAGISGSAPKALQVAVEVTHQWLGDPKTGLVAPDGRAYGLKETSASESGGTLARTYSVDASASPANGTWKLQVADVYPDGIGTLDNWSPTF
;
A
#
# COMPACT_ATOMS: atom_id res chain seq x y z
N MET A 1 7.68 -14.07 -1.79
CA MET A 1 8.77 -14.28 -0.81
C MET A 1 8.48 -15.61 -0.11
N ALA A 2 9.42 -16.56 -0.14
CA ALA A 2 9.29 -17.84 0.54
C ALA A 2 10.46 -17.97 1.54
N GLY A 3 10.18 -18.02 2.85
CA GLY A 3 11.24 -18.30 3.84
C GLY A 3 11.12 -17.65 5.22
N ILE A 4 10.16 -16.76 5.47
CA ILE A 4 9.96 -16.15 6.79
C ILE A 4 8.87 -16.93 7.53
N SER A 5 9.25 -17.74 8.53
CA SER A 5 8.29 -18.45 9.38
C SER A 5 7.64 -17.49 10.39
N GLY A 6 6.37 -17.72 10.70
CA GLY A 6 5.61 -16.96 11.70
C GLY A 6 4.81 -15.78 11.14
N SER A 7 4.35 -14.92 12.04
CA SER A 7 3.59 -13.70 11.72
C SER A 7 4.48 -12.60 11.16
N ALA A 8 3.91 -11.70 10.36
CA ALA A 8 4.57 -10.47 9.94
C ALA A 8 4.83 -9.53 11.14
N PRO A 9 5.74 -8.54 11.02
CA PRO A 9 6.03 -7.62 12.12
C PRO A 9 4.86 -6.67 12.44
N LYS A 10 4.84 -6.17 13.67
CA LYS A 10 3.90 -5.10 14.12
C LYS A 10 4.14 -3.73 13.46
N ALA A 11 5.27 -3.58 12.80
CA ALA A 11 5.67 -2.33 12.13
C ALA A 11 6.19 -2.65 10.73
N LEU A 12 5.41 -3.43 9.97
CA LEU A 12 5.74 -3.76 8.59
C LEU A 12 5.81 -2.47 7.78
N GLN A 13 6.98 -2.22 7.18
CA GLN A 13 7.20 -1.05 6.34
C GLN A 13 6.74 -1.35 4.92
N VAL A 14 5.95 -0.46 4.33
CA VAL A 14 5.45 -0.58 2.96
C VAL A 14 5.78 0.70 2.21
N ALA A 15 6.76 0.63 1.33
CA ALA A 15 7.06 1.71 0.40
C ALA A 15 6.05 1.68 -0.76
N VAL A 16 5.47 2.83 -1.08
CA VAL A 16 4.57 3.02 -2.22
C VAL A 16 4.98 4.28 -2.96
N GLU A 17 5.15 4.13 -4.27
CA GLU A 17 5.46 5.21 -5.20
C GLU A 17 4.39 5.28 -6.29
N VAL A 18 3.65 6.38 -6.35
CA VAL A 18 2.55 6.61 -7.28
C VAL A 18 2.67 8.02 -7.84
N THR A 19 2.57 8.15 -9.16
CA THR A 19 2.38 9.42 -9.83
C THR A 19 0.92 9.54 -10.23
N HIS A 20 0.26 10.65 -9.87
CA HIS A 20 -1.14 10.89 -10.21
C HIS A 20 -1.40 12.37 -10.51
N GLN A 21 -2.37 12.65 -11.38
CA GLN A 21 -2.85 14.01 -11.62
C GLN A 21 -3.45 14.66 -10.37
N TRP A 22 -3.95 13.85 -9.44
CA TRP A 22 -4.39 14.27 -8.11
C TRP A 22 -4.10 13.19 -7.07
N LEU A 23 -3.10 13.41 -6.20
CA LEU A 23 -2.69 12.41 -5.21
C LEU A 23 -3.77 12.15 -4.13
N GLY A 24 -4.77 13.02 -4.06
CA GLY A 24 -5.94 12.85 -3.23
C GLY A 24 -6.89 11.72 -3.66
N ASP A 25 -6.84 11.27 -4.92
CA ASP A 25 -7.80 10.29 -5.43
C ASP A 25 -7.48 8.84 -5.09
N PRO A 26 -6.24 8.34 -5.25
CA PRO A 26 -5.96 6.93 -5.02
C PRO A 26 -6.01 6.59 -3.52
N LYS A 27 -6.88 5.64 -3.20
CA LYS A 27 -6.86 4.87 -1.95
C LYS A 27 -5.92 3.67 -2.11
N THR A 28 -5.05 3.44 -1.13
CA THR A 28 -4.12 2.30 -1.17
C THR A 28 -4.20 1.44 0.09
N GLY A 29 -4.05 0.13 -0.11
CA GLY A 29 -4.09 -0.87 0.95
C GLY A 29 -3.15 -2.02 0.67
N LEU A 30 -2.66 -2.66 1.73
CA LEU A 30 -1.87 -3.88 1.67
C LEU A 30 -2.77 -5.08 1.97
N VAL A 31 -2.78 -6.07 1.09
CA VAL A 31 -3.50 -7.33 1.28
C VAL A 31 -2.50 -8.45 1.58
N ALA A 32 -2.68 -9.08 2.74
CA ALA A 32 -1.88 -10.20 3.22
C ALA A 32 -2.18 -11.51 2.49
N PRO A 33 -1.29 -12.52 2.60
CA PRO A 33 -1.48 -13.84 2.01
C PRO A 33 -2.75 -14.55 2.50
N ASP A 34 -3.19 -14.25 3.72
CA ASP A 34 -4.42 -14.78 4.33
C ASP A 34 -5.68 -13.94 3.99
N GLY A 35 -5.55 -12.92 3.15
CA GLY A 35 -6.65 -12.07 2.69
C GLY A 35 -6.97 -10.88 3.59
N ARG A 36 -6.28 -10.71 4.73
CA ARG A 36 -6.47 -9.51 5.58
C ARG A 36 -5.97 -8.25 4.86
N ALA A 37 -6.69 -7.15 5.00
CA ALA A 37 -6.34 -5.87 4.42
C ALA A 37 -5.89 -4.87 5.48
N TYR A 38 -4.85 -4.09 5.16
CA TYR A 38 -4.29 -3.03 5.98
C TYR A 38 -4.32 -1.72 5.19
N GLY A 39 -5.03 -0.71 5.69
CA GLY A 39 -5.07 0.60 5.03
C GLY A 39 -3.71 1.29 5.08
N LEU A 40 -3.25 1.84 3.95
CA LEU A 40 -2.01 2.60 3.86
C LEU A 40 -2.32 4.10 3.69
N LYS A 41 -3.16 4.43 2.72
CA LYS A 41 -3.60 5.79 2.44
C LYS A 41 -5.09 5.83 2.10
N GLU A 42 -5.76 6.84 2.63
CA GLU A 42 -7.12 7.22 2.29
C GLU A 42 -7.15 8.37 1.27
N THR A 43 -8.31 8.62 0.70
CA THR A 43 -8.53 9.75 -0.21
C THR A 43 -8.41 11.09 0.53
N SER A 44 -8.04 12.16 -0.17
CA SER A 44 -7.91 13.51 0.36
C SER A 44 -8.40 14.56 -0.63
N ALA A 45 -9.14 15.56 -0.15
CA ALA A 45 -9.57 16.68 -0.99
C ALA A 45 -8.49 17.76 -1.19
N SER A 46 -7.34 17.64 -0.54
CA SER A 46 -6.31 18.69 -0.49
C SER A 46 -4.91 18.18 -0.79
N GLU A 47 -4.79 17.10 -1.55
CA GLU A 47 -3.51 16.52 -1.96
C GLU A 47 -3.36 16.65 -3.48
N SER A 48 -2.67 17.71 -3.90
CA SER A 48 -2.46 18.03 -5.31
C SER A 48 -1.64 16.97 -6.03
N GLY A 49 -1.73 16.94 -7.36
CA GLY A 49 -1.00 16.00 -8.20
C GLY A 49 0.53 16.05 -8.09
N GLY A 50 1.15 15.06 -8.71
CA GLY A 50 2.60 14.85 -8.72
C GLY A 50 2.96 13.41 -8.39
N THR A 51 4.16 13.21 -7.86
CA THR A 51 4.65 11.91 -7.41
C THR A 51 4.63 11.84 -5.88
N LEU A 52 3.94 10.84 -5.36
CA LEU A 52 3.97 10.45 -3.95
C LEU A 52 4.93 9.29 -3.79
N ALA A 53 6.03 9.50 -3.06
CA ALA A 53 6.92 8.44 -2.61
C ALA A 53 6.88 8.38 -1.08
N ARG A 54 6.17 7.39 -0.51
CA ARG A 54 5.93 7.32 0.93
C ARG A 54 6.07 5.90 1.45
N THR A 55 6.68 5.79 2.63
CA THR A 55 6.71 4.55 3.41
C THR A 55 5.67 4.61 4.51
N TYR A 56 4.81 3.59 4.57
CA TYR A 56 3.79 3.40 5.59
C TYR A 56 4.23 2.32 6.57
N SER A 57 3.75 2.42 7.81
CA SER A 57 3.97 1.41 8.85
C SER A 57 2.62 0.84 9.28
N VAL A 58 2.45 -0.48 9.20
CA VAL A 58 1.21 -1.16 9.61
C VAL A 58 1.49 -2.29 10.59
N ASP A 59 0.55 -2.52 11.52
CA ASP A 59 0.57 -3.70 12.39
C ASP A 59 0.04 -4.92 11.62
N ALA A 60 0.97 -5.67 11.04
CA ALA A 60 0.68 -6.88 10.28
C ALA A 60 0.79 -8.17 11.12
N SER A 61 0.94 -8.07 12.45
CA SER A 61 1.24 -9.23 13.31
C SER A 61 0.15 -10.30 13.39
N ALA A 62 -1.04 -9.99 12.90
CA ALA A 62 -2.12 -10.96 12.75
C ALA A 62 -1.94 -11.89 11.54
N SER A 63 -1.17 -11.49 10.52
CA SER A 63 -1.04 -12.22 9.24
C SER A 63 0.29 -12.96 9.11
N PRO A 64 0.35 -14.05 8.32
CA PRO A 64 1.59 -14.76 8.06
C PRO A 64 2.57 -13.88 7.29
N ALA A 65 3.86 -13.88 7.69
CA ALA A 65 4.90 -13.19 6.93
C ALA A 65 5.10 -13.83 5.54
N ASN A 66 5.05 -15.16 5.49
CA ASN A 66 5.25 -15.95 4.28
C ASN A 66 4.05 -15.88 3.33
N GLY A 67 4.33 -15.72 2.04
CA GLY A 67 3.33 -15.83 0.97
C GLY A 67 3.33 -14.63 0.03
N THR A 68 2.22 -14.48 -0.68
CA THR A 68 2.01 -13.39 -1.64
C THR A 68 1.26 -12.26 -1.00
N TRP A 69 1.98 -11.17 -0.74
CA TRP A 69 1.40 -9.88 -0.41
C TRP A 69 1.01 -9.15 -1.70
N LYS A 70 -0.05 -8.35 -1.65
CA LYS A 70 -0.52 -7.54 -2.78
C LYS A 70 -0.73 -6.10 -2.35
N LEU A 71 -0.35 -5.15 -3.20
CA LEU A 71 -0.84 -3.78 -3.09
C LEU A 71 -2.19 -3.69 -3.82
N GLN A 72 -3.17 -3.13 -3.14
CA GLN A 72 -4.43 -2.70 -3.73
C GLN A 72 -4.37 -1.18 -3.92
N VAL A 73 -4.68 -0.72 -5.13
CA VAL A 73 -4.81 0.70 -5.47
C VAL A 73 -6.18 0.88 -6.11
N ALA A 74 -6.97 1.80 -5.58
CA ALA A 74 -8.27 2.17 -6.12
C ALA A 74 -8.29 3.69 -6.34
N ASP A 75 -8.37 4.10 -7.60
CA ASP A 75 -8.65 5.48 -7.97
C ASP A 75 -10.16 5.72 -7.84
N VAL A 76 -10.56 6.54 -6.86
CA VAL A 76 -11.96 6.62 -6.39
C VAL A 76 -12.74 7.71 -7.12
N TYR A 77 -12.07 8.78 -7.57
CA TYR A 77 -12.70 9.90 -8.25
C TYR A 77 -12.50 9.79 -9.76
N PRO A 78 -13.47 10.25 -10.56
CA PRO A 78 -13.39 10.17 -12.02
C PRO A 78 -12.30 11.10 -12.57
N ASP A 79 -11.93 10.84 -13.82
CA ASP A 79 -11.04 11.67 -14.65
C ASP A 79 -9.56 11.74 -14.22
N GLY A 80 -9.21 11.15 -13.08
CA GLY A 80 -7.85 10.91 -12.64
C GLY A 80 -7.10 9.93 -13.54
N ILE A 81 -5.84 10.25 -13.85
CA ILE A 81 -4.91 9.34 -14.51
C ILE A 81 -3.59 9.34 -13.75
N GLY A 82 -3.00 8.16 -13.59
CA GLY A 82 -1.67 8.01 -13.04
C GLY A 82 -1.08 6.63 -13.20
N THR A 83 0.04 6.42 -12.52
CA THR A 83 0.87 5.21 -12.58
C THR A 83 1.25 4.77 -11.17
N LEU A 84 1.19 3.46 -10.94
CA LEU A 84 1.92 2.85 -9.82
C LEU A 84 3.35 2.62 -10.29
N ASP A 85 4.27 3.42 -9.79
CA ASP A 85 5.66 3.43 -10.25
C ASP A 85 6.46 2.33 -9.53
N ASN A 86 6.27 2.18 -8.23
CA ASN A 86 6.94 1.15 -7.43
C ASN A 86 6.19 0.84 -6.13
N TRP A 87 6.41 -0.36 -5.58
CA TRP A 87 6.02 -0.68 -4.20
C TRP A 87 6.81 -1.86 -3.64
N SER A 88 7.02 -1.87 -2.32
CA SER A 88 7.66 -3.01 -1.64
C SER A 88 7.28 -3.11 -0.16
N PRO A 89 6.93 -4.31 0.33
CA PRO A 89 6.90 -4.61 1.76
C PRO A 89 8.30 -5.06 2.25
N THR A 90 8.70 -4.60 3.44
CA THR A 90 9.98 -4.96 4.08
C THR A 90 9.73 -5.66 5.42
N PHE A 91 10.22 -6.90 5.55
CA PHE A 91 10.02 -7.80 6.70
C PHE A 91 11.20 -7.81 7.66
#